data_AF-A0A916NDM8-F1
#
_entry.id   AF-A0A916NDM8-F1
#
_cell.length_a   1.000
_cell.length_b   1.000
_cell.length_c   1.000
_cell.angle_alpha   90.00
_cell.angle_beta   90.00
_cell.angle_gamma   90.00
#
_symmetry.space_group_name_H-M   'P 1'
#
loop_
_entity.id
_entity.type
_entity.pdbx_description
1 polymer ?
#
loop_
_entity_poly.entity_id
_entity_poly.type
_entity_poly.pdbx_seq_one_letter_code
_entity_poly.pdbx_strand_id
1 'polypeptide(L)' 'MESSGQLIGIEVKSGGKQDSSGMAAFQKQFNPKRILLVGDTGLPWQEFLTLDPFTLF' A
#
# COMPACT_ATOMS: atom_id res chain seq x y z
N MET A 1 -3.09 6.45 2.70
CA MET A 1 -4.47 6.80 3.09
C MET A 1 -4.54 6.90 4.60
N GLU A 2 -5.39 7.75 5.14
CA GLU A 2 -5.56 7.92 6.59
C GLU A 2 -7.05 7.82 6.96
N SER A 3 -7.35 7.15 8.08
CA SER A 3 -8.69 7.07 8.65
C SER A 3 -8.57 6.92 10.16
N SER A 4 -9.32 7.72 10.92
CA SER A 4 -9.35 7.67 12.40
C SER A 4 -7.96 7.71 13.05
N GLY A 5 -7.01 8.46 12.49
CA GLY A 5 -5.64 8.55 12.99
C GLY A 5 -4.73 7.37 12.63
N GLN A 6 -5.22 6.40 11.84
CA GLN A 6 -4.43 5.27 11.34
C GLN A 6 -3.99 5.53 9.90
N LEU A 7 -2.69 5.43 9.66
CA LEU A 7 -2.07 5.63 8.35
C LEU A 7 -1.72 4.30 7.71
N ILE A 8 -2.08 4.14 6.43
CA ILE A 8 -1.62 3.04 5.58
C ILE A 8 -0.91 3.56 4.33
N GLY A 9 0.09 2.82 3.86
CA GLY A 9 0.75 3.02 2.57
C GLY A 9 0.13 2.12 1.50
N ILE A 10 -0.04 2.65 0.29
CA ILE A 10 -0.44 1.87 -0.88
C ILE A 10 0.51 2.25 -2.02
N GLU A 11 1.29 1.28 -2.49
CA GLU A 11 2.18 1.43 -3.63
C GLU A 11 1.56 0.71 -4.82
N VAL A 12 1.22 1.44 -5.88
CA VAL A 12 0.60 0.85 -7.09
C VAL A 12 1.63 0.75 -8.19
N LYS A 13 1.83 -0.44 -8.76
CA LYS A 13 2.80 -0.68 -9.84
C LYS A 13 2.14 -1.34 -11.05
N SER A 14 2.36 -0.75 -12.22
CA SER A 14 1.89 -1.27 -13.51
C SER A 14 2.93 -2.12 -14.26
N GLY A 15 4.01 -2.56 -13.58
CA GLY A 15 5.07 -3.38 -14.19
C GLY A 15 6.07 -3.95 -13.17
N GLY A 16 6.88 -4.93 -13.58
CA GLY A 16 7.73 -5.75 -12.71
C GLY A 16 8.97 -5.09 -12.08
N LYS A 17 9.16 -3.76 -12.22
CA LYS A 17 10.30 -3.07 -11.58
C LYS A 17 10.05 -2.90 -10.08
N GLN A 18 10.79 -3.67 -9.28
CA GLN A 18 10.75 -3.65 -7.81
C GLN A 18 11.72 -2.62 -7.19
N ASP A 19 11.74 -1.37 -7.65
CA ASP A 19 12.39 -0.33 -6.83
C ASP A 19 11.39 0.16 -5.78
N SER A 20 11.65 -0.11 -4.50
CA SER A 20 10.77 0.22 -3.35
C SER A 20 11.41 1.24 -2.40
N SER A 21 12.47 1.93 -2.85
CA SER A 21 13.23 2.89 -2.04
C SER A 21 12.37 4.03 -1.48
N GLY A 22 11.45 4.58 -2.29
CA GLY A 22 10.50 5.61 -1.84
C GLY A 22 9.56 5.12 -0.73
N MET A 23 9.09 3.88 -0.85
CA MET A 23 8.20 3.28 0.15
C MET A 23 8.91 2.90 1.44
N ALA A 24 10.18 2.48 1.35
CA ALA A 24 11.03 2.29 2.53
C ALA A 24 11.27 3.62 3.28
N ALA A 25 11.52 4.71 2.56
CA ALA A 25 11.67 6.04 3.17
C ALA A 25 10.36 6.51 3.82
N PHE A 26 9.21 6.31 3.16
CA PHE A 26 7.89 6.59 3.71
C PHE A 26 7.64 5.79 5.00
N GLN A 27 7.94 4.49 5.00
CA GLN A 27 7.77 3.63 6.17
C GLN A 27 8.57 4.15 7.37
N LYS A 28 9.84 4.54 7.14
CA LYS A 28 10.71 5.07 8.18
C LYS A 28 10.22 6.39 8.74
N GLN A 29 9.70 7.28 7.89
CA GLN A 29 9.28 8.63 8.29
C GLN A 29 7.93 8.62 9.02
N PHE A 30 6.98 7.80 8.58
CA PHE A 30 5.59 7.90 9.02
C PHE A 30 5.09 6.69 9.81
N ASN A 31 5.87 5.60 9.86
CA ASN A 31 5.54 4.36 10.55
C ASN A 31 4.08 3.91 10.35
N PRO A 32 3.64 3.73 9.08
CA PRO A 32 2.27 3.36 8.78
C PRO A 32 1.92 1.99 9.37
N LYS A 33 0.65 1.79 9.75
CA LYS A 33 0.14 0.51 10.28
C LYS A 33 0.33 -0.64 9.30
N ARG A 34 0.17 -0.35 8.00
CA ARG A 34 0.25 -1.33 6.91
C ARG A 34 0.78 -0.67 5.64
N ILE A 35 1.46 -1.47 4.81
CA ILE A 35 1.82 -1.12 3.43
C ILE A 35 1.26 -2.20 2.50
N LEU A 36 0.56 -1.79 1.45
CA LEU A 36 0.03 -2.66 0.41
C LEU A 36 0.76 -2.39 -0.90
N LEU A 37 1.29 -3.43 -1.54
CA LEU A 37 1.78 -3.36 -2.91
C LEU A 37 0.64 -3.86 -3.83
N VAL A 38 0.14 -3.00 -4.72
CA VAL A 38 -0.98 -3.30 -5.61
C VAL A 38 -0.49 -3.33 -7.06
N GLY A 39 -0.82 -4.39 -7.79
CA GLY A 39 -0.37 -4.63 -9.16
C GLY A 39 0.12 -6.06 -9.36
N ASP A 40 0.79 -6.32 -10.48
CA ASP A 40 1.13 -7.68 -10.93
C ASP A 40 2.08 -8.45 -10.00
N THR A 41 2.83 -7.75 -9.14
CA THR A 41 3.82 -8.34 -8.20
C THR A 41 3.41 -8.20 -6.72
N GLY A 42 2.12 -8.01 -6.46
CA GLY A 42 1.55 -7.89 -5.12
C GLY A 42 0.08 -8.31 -5.09
N LEU A 43 -0.76 -7.51 -4.44
CA LEU A 43 -2.22 -7.66 -4.47
C LEU A 43 -2.74 -7.25 -5.86
N PRO A 44 -3.42 -8.14 -6.62
CA PRO A 44 -4.02 -7.76 -7.89
C PRO A 44 -4.98 -6.58 -7.70
N TRP A 45 -4.94 -5.61 -8.61
CA TRP A 45 -5.74 -4.39 -8.45
C TRP A 45 -7.25 -4.68 -8.48
N GLN A 46 -7.68 -5.72 -9.20
CA GLN A 46 -9.07 -6.16 -9.24
C GLN A 46 -9.52 -6.66 -7.86
N GLU A 47 -8.66 -7.38 -7.14
CA GLU A 47 -8.94 -7.81 -5.77
C GLU A 47 -8.88 -6.63 -4.80
N PHE A 48 -7.92 -5.72 -4.97
CA PHE A 48 -7.83 -4.51 -4.16
C PHE A 48 -9.13 -3.69 -4.21
N LEU A 49 -9.73 -3.54 -5.39
CA LEU A 49 -10.97 -2.78 -5.57
C LEU A 49 -12.20 -3.43 -4.92
N THR A 50 -12.16 -4.72 -4.59
CA THR A 50 -13.26 -5.42 -3.93
C THR A 50 -13.10 -5.50 -2.40
N LEU A 51 -11.97 -5.03 -1.86
CA LEU A 51 -11.74 -5.01 -0.41
C LEU A 51 -12.67 -4.01 0.28
N ASP A 52 -13.12 -4.38 1.47
CA ASP A 52 -13.69 -3.42 2.41
C ASP A 52 -12.56 -2.52 2.94
N PRO A 53 -12.56 -1.21 2.64
CA PRO A 53 -11.49 -0.31 3.06
C PRO A 53 -11.34 -0.22 4.58
N PHE A 54 -12.39 -0.48 5.36
CA PHE A 54 -12.31 -0.47 6.83
C PHE A 54 -11.42 -1.60 7.38
N THR A 55 -11.23 -2.69 6.62
CA THR A 55 -10.33 -3.79 7.01
C THR A 55 -8.85 -3.46 6.84
N LEU A 56 -8.54 -2.38 6.12
CA LEU A 56 -7.16 -1.97 5.85
C LEU A 56 -6.55 -1.16 6.99
N PHE A 57 -7.41 -0.47 7.75
CA PHE A 57 -7.02 0.43 8.83
C PHE A 57 -6.88 -0.26 10.17
#